data_AF-A0A4Y4B1L3-F1
#
_entry.id   AF-A0A4Y4B1L3-F1
#
_cell.length_a   1.000
_cell.length_b   1.000
_cell.length_c   1.000
_cell.angle_alpha   90.00
_cell.angle_beta   90.00
_cell.angle_gamma   90.00
#
_symmetry.space_group_name_H-M   'P 1'
#
loop_
_entity.id
_entity.type
_entity.pdbx_description
1 polymer ?
#
loop_
_entity_poly.entity_id
_entity_poly.type
_entity_poly.pdbx_seq_one_letter_code
_entity_poly.pdbx_strand_id
1 'polypeptide(L)'
;MKTNETIIGVLGGVAIGAALGILFAPDKGTNTRKKIADKSNDAKNKAFESLSGLLDNVSEKCNSLLHKGEDMAVNGMNTVNKEFDTAKANIK
;
A
#
# COMPACT_ATOMS: atom_id res chain seq x y z
N MET A 1 -17.20 0.51 15.28
CA MET A 1 -16.18 0.24 14.26
C MET A 1 -16.01 1.49 13.42
N LYS A 2 -14.81 2.10 13.37
CA LYS A 2 -14.49 3.34 12.63
C LYS A 2 -14.07 3.10 11.17
N THR A 3 -14.36 1.89 10.68
CA THR A 3 -13.98 1.41 9.34
C THR A 3 -14.74 2.16 8.26
N ASN A 4 -15.99 2.55 8.53
CA ASN A 4 -16.77 3.41 7.65
C ASN A 4 -16.10 4.78 7.43
N GLU A 5 -15.62 5.41 8.50
CA GLU A 5 -14.95 6.73 8.43
C GLU A 5 -13.61 6.65 7.70
N THR A 6 -12.84 5.56 7.90
CA THR A 6 -11.54 5.41 7.22
C THR A 6 -11.70 5.08 5.74
N ILE A 7 -12.69 4.24 5.37
CA ILE A 7 -12.99 3.95 3.97
C ILE A 7 -13.51 5.21 3.26
N ILE A 8 -14.36 6.00 3.92
CA ILE A 8 -14.82 7.28 3.40
C ILE A 8 -13.65 8.25 3.27
N GLY A 9 -12.69 8.24 4.21
CA GLY A 9 -11.47 9.03 4.12
C GLY A 9 -10.58 8.64 2.94
N VAL A 10 -10.35 7.35 2.72
CA VAL A 10 -9.52 6.86 1.60
C VAL A 10 -10.22 7.05 0.26
N LEU A 11 -11.52 6.75 0.15
CA LEU A 11 -12.29 7.01 -1.08
C LEU A 11 -12.39 8.50 -1.35
N GLY A 12 -12.57 9.32 -0.32
CA GLY A 12 -12.51 10.77 -0.41
C GLY A 12 -11.15 11.23 -0.90
N GLY A 13 -10.06 10.69 -0.35
CA GLY A 13 -8.69 10.99 -0.77
C GLY A 13 -8.40 10.58 -2.21
N VAL A 14 -8.82 9.39 -2.64
CA VAL A 14 -8.66 8.91 -4.01
C VAL A 14 -9.54 9.72 -4.96
N ALA A 15 -10.78 10.04 -4.59
CA ALA A 15 -11.68 10.84 -5.42
C ALA A 15 -11.16 12.26 -5.60
N ILE A 16 -10.72 12.91 -4.51
CA ILE A 16 -10.11 14.24 -4.56
C ILE A 16 -8.82 14.18 -5.36
N GLY A 17 -7.96 13.19 -5.13
CA GLY A 17 -6.71 13.01 -5.86
C GLY A 17 -6.92 12.77 -7.36
N ALA A 18 -7.89 11.93 -7.73
CA ALA A 18 -8.25 11.68 -9.11
C ALA A 18 -8.89 12.91 -9.76
N ALA A 19 -9.78 13.62 -9.04
CA ALA A 19 -10.40 14.84 -9.54
C ALA A 19 -9.36 15.93 -9.81
N LEU A 20 -8.42 16.14 -8.88
CA LEU A 20 -7.31 17.06 -9.07
C LEU A 20 -6.38 16.58 -10.19
N GLY A 21 -6.09 15.28 -10.27
CA GLY A 21 -5.27 14.71 -11.34
C GLY A 21 -5.85 14.95 -12.74
N ILE A 22 -7.17 14.75 -12.91
CA ILE A 22 -7.87 15.01 -14.18
C ILE A 22 -7.93 16.52 -14.47
N LEU A 23 -8.10 17.36 -13.45
CA LEU A 23 -8.18 18.81 -13.61
C LEU A 23 -6.84 19.41 -14.03
N PHE A 24 -5.74 18.99 -13.41
CA PHE A 24 -4.40 19.49 -13.71
C PHE A 24 -3.81 18.90 -15.00
N ALA A 25 -4.25 17.70 -15.41
CA ALA A 25 -3.91 17.12 -16.70
C ALA A 25 -5.16 17.00 -17.61
N PRO A 26 -5.61 18.13 -18.21
CA PRO A 26 -6.83 18.14 -19.01
C PRO A 26 -6.61 17.48 -20.37
N ASP A 27 -7.33 16.39 -20.62
CA ASP A 27 -7.42 15.73 -21.91
C ASP A 27 -8.65 16.25 -22.68
N LYS A 28 -8.60 16.33 -24.01
CA LYS A 28 -9.72 16.88 -24.80
C LYS A 28 -10.99 16.04 -24.60
N GLY A 29 -12.10 16.69 -24.27
CA GLY A 29 -13.34 16.01 -23.85
C GLY A 29 -13.93 14.99 -24.84
N THR A 30 -13.72 15.19 -26.15
CA THR A 30 -14.12 14.22 -27.19
C THR A 30 -13.39 12.88 -27.06
N ASN A 31 -12.11 12.92 -26.70
CA ASN A 31 -11.28 11.73 -26.50
C ASN A 31 -11.58 11.05 -25.17
N THR A 32 -11.85 11.80 -24.10
CA THR A 32 -12.23 11.23 -22.80
C THR A 32 -13.53 10.43 -22.92
N ARG A 33 -14.53 10.97 -23.62
CA ARG A 33 -15.81 10.28 -23.81
C ARG A 33 -15.67 9.01 -24.65
N LYS A 34 -14.86 9.06 -25.72
CA LYS A 34 -14.54 7.89 -26.53
C LYS A 34 -13.76 6.83 -25.73
N LYS A 35 -12.74 7.24 -24.98
CA LYS A 35 -11.97 6.35 -24.09
C LYS A 35 -12.85 5.68 -23.04
N ILE A 36 -13.85 6.37 -22.47
CA ILE A 36 -14.79 5.75 -21.52
C ILE A 36 -15.61 4.65 -22.20
N ALA A 37 -16.12 4.92 -23.40
CA ALA A 37 -16.87 3.92 -24.18
C ALA A 37 -16.00 2.70 -24.50
N ASP A 38 -14.80 2.94 -25.05
CA ASP A 38 -13.90 1.88 -25.52
C ASP A 38 -13.27 1.09 -24.35
N LYS A 39 -12.87 1.76 -23.26
CA LYS A 39 -12.28 1.10 -22.08
C LYS A 39 -13.30 0.32 -21.25
N SER A 40 -14.61 0.56 -21.38
CA SER A 40 -15.61 -0.11 -20.53
C SER A 40 -15.59 -1.65 -20.68
N ASN A 41 -15.31 -2.17 -21.88
CA ASN A 41 -15.22 -3.60 -22.15
C ASN A 41 -13.80 -4.15 -21.95
N ASP A 42 -12.76 -3.43 -22.40
CA ASP A 42 -11.40 -3.97 -22.43
C ASP A 42 -10.57 -3.71 -21.17
N ALA A 43 -10.92 -2.67 -20.38
CA ALA A 43 -10.11 -2.28 -19.23
C ALA A 43 -10.16 -3.31 -18.10
N LYS A 44 -11.22 -4.10 -17.98
CA LYS A 44 -11.35 -5.06 -16.87
C LYS A 44 -10.29 -6.16 -16.94
N ASN A 45 -10.13 -6.82 -18.09
CA ASN A 45 -9.19 -7.94 -18.21
C ASN A 45 -7.72 -7.48 -18.14
N LYS A 46 -7.37 -6.39 -18.81
CA LYS A 46 -5.97 -5.93 -18.85
C LYS A 46 -5.54 -5.20 -17.58
N ALA A 47 -6.45 -4.51 -16.89
CA ALA A 47 -6.13 -3.89 -15.60
C ALA A 47 -5.90 -4.97 -14.53
N PHE A 48 -6.64 -6.08 -14.59
CA PHE A 48 -6.42 -7.19 -13.67
C PHE A 48 -5.05 -7.85 -13.88
N GLU A 49 -4.66 -8.20 -15.11
CA GLU A 49 -3.34 -8.79 -15.36
C GLU A 49 -2.18 -7.87 -14.98
N SER A 50 -2.30 -6.58 -15.31
CA SER A 50 -1.24 -5.60 -15.02
C SER A 50 -1.17 -5.24 -13.53
N LEU A 51 -2.30 -5.22 -12.82
CA LEU A 51 -2.33 -4.99 -11.38
C LEU A 51 -1.76 -6.20 -10.64
N SER A 52 -2.01 -7.42 -11.11
CA SER A 52 -1.38 -8.62 -10.55
C SER A 52 0.13 -8.58 -10.69
N GLY A 53 0.67 -8.24 -11.87
CA GLY A 53 2.12 -8.09 -12.04
C GLY A 53 2.75 -7.00 -11.16
N LEU A 54 2.01 -5.92 -10.87
CA LEU A 54 2.46 -4.86 -9.96
C LEU A 54 2.35 -5.27 -8.48
N LEU A 55 1.31 -6.01 -8.10
CA LEU A 55 1.16 -6.57 -6.76
C LEU A 55 2.27 -7.56 -6.43
N ASP A 56 2.73 -8.31 -7.42
CA ASP A 56 3.82 -9.26 -7.24
C ASP A 56 5.16 -8.55 -7.01
N ASN A 57 5.48 -7.53 -7.80
CA ASN A 57 6.69 -6.72 -7.63
C ASN A 57 6.66 -5.86 -6.35
N VAL A 58 5.50 -5.35 -5.95
CA VAL A 58 5.32 -4.64 -4.67
C VAL A 58 5.41 -5.59 -3.50
N SER A 59 4.88 -6.81 -3.61
CA SER A 59 5.00 -7.84 -2.58
C SER A 59 6.46 -8.19 -2.33
N GLU A 60 7.28 -8.32 -3.38
CA GLU A 60 8.68 -8.68 -3.24
C GLU A 60 9.50 -7.57 -2.54
N LYS A 61 9.27 -6.30 -2.89
CA LYS A 61 9.87 -5.16 -2.17
C LYS A 61 9.31 -4.97 -0.76
N CYS A 62 8.03 -5.23 -0.54
CA CYS A 62 7.42 -5.13 0.78
C CYS A 62 7.97 -6.21 1.71
N ASN A 63 8.18 -7.44 1.20
CA ASN A 63 8.83 -8.50 1.97
C ASN A 63 10.28 -8.16 2.32
N SER A 64 11.02 -7.49 1.43
CA SER A 64 12.37 -7.01 1.76
C SER A 64 12.40 -5.90 2.83
N LEU A 65 11.34 -5.10 2.91
CA LEU A 65 11.16 -4.10 3.97
C LEU A 65 10.69 -4.74 5.29
N LEU A 66 9.89 -5.80 5.23
CA LEU A 66 9.44 -6.56 6.39
C LEU A 66 10.56 -7.38 7.01
N HIS A 67 11.38 -8.08 6.20
CA HIS A 67 12.56 -8.78 6.70
C HIS A 67 13.58 -7.83 7.34
N LYS A 68 13.79 -6.64 6.76
CA LYS A 68 14.61 -5.59 7.40
C LYS A 68 13.98 -5.08 8.71
N GLY A 69 12.65 -5.01 8.80
CA GLY A 69 11.97 -4.69 10.05
C GLY A 69 12.13 -5.80 11.11
N GLU A 70 12.09 -7.05 10.69
CA GLU A 70 12.18 -8.23 11.55
C GLU A 70 13.60 -8.42 12.09
N ASP A 71 14.63 -8.22 11.29
CA ASP A 71 16.04 -8.23 11.74
C ASP A 71 16.33 -7.10 12.73
N MET A 72 15.69 -5.93 12.59
CA MET A 72 15.78 -4.86 13.58
C MET A 72 15.05 -5.21 14.88
N ALA A 73 13.93 -5.95 14.80
CA ALA A 73 13.16 -6.38 15.97
C ALA A 73 13.87 -7.50 16.75
N VAL A 74 14.45 -8.50 16.06
CA VAL A 74 15.17 -9.61 16.69
C VAL A 74 16.45 -9.14 17.36
N ASN A 75 17.20 -8.21 16.75
CA ASN A 75 18.36 -7.60 17.39
C ASN A 75 17.96 -6.71 18.59
N GLY A 76 16.80 -6.04 18.53
CA GLY A 76 16.21 -5.37 19.68
C GLY A 76 15.88 -6.33 20.82
N MET A 77 15.24 -7.48 20.53
CA MET A 77 14.83 -8.47 21.53
C MET A 77 16.02 -9.22 22.15
N ASN A 78 17.10 -9.48 21.41
CA ASN A 78 18.30 -10.07 21.99
C ASN A 78 19.04 -9.11 22.93
N THR A 79 18.91 -7.80 22.71
CA THR A 79 19.43 -6.80 23.64
C THR A 79 18.58 -6.76 24.91
N VAL A 80 17.26 -6.83 24.79
CA VAL A 80 16.33 -6.90 25.94
C VAL A 80 16.49 -8.20 26.73
N ASN A 81 16.67 -9.35 26.08
CA ASN A 81 16.89 -10.62 26.78
C ASN A 81 18.21 -10.67 27.54
N LYS A 82 19.26 -10.03 27.02
CA LYS A 82 20.52 -9.88 27.76
C LYS A 82 20.36 -9.03 29.02
N GLU A 83 19.56 -7.96 28.94
CA GLU A 83 19.24 -7.16 30.13
C GLU A 83 18.36 -7.93 31.13
N PHE A 84 17.42 -8.76 30.65
CA PHE A 84 16.59 -9.60 31.51
C PHE A 84 17.35 -10.74 32.19
N ASP A 85 18.29 -11.40 31.52
CA ASP A 85 19.13 -12.43 32.14
C ASP A 85 20.11 -11.83 33.16
N THR A 86 20.59 -10.61 32.90
CA THR A 86 21.41 -9.86 33.87
C THR A 86 20.56 -9.43 35.07
N ALA A 87 19.30 -9.07 34.87
CA ALA A 87 18.36 -8.80 35.95
C ALA A 87 18.02 -10.07 36.76
N LYS A 88 17.82 -11.22 36.10
CA LYS A 88 17.59 -12.51 36.78
C LYS A 88 18.80 -13.00 37.57
N ALA A 89 20.01 -12.76 37.08
CA ALA A 89 21.25 -13.07 37.78
C ALA A 89 21.44 -12.22 39.05
N ASN A 90 20.81 -11.05 39.12
CA ASN A 90 20.82 -10.17 40.30
C ASN A 90 19.65 -10.41 41.27
N ILE A 91 18.68 -11.27 40.96
CA ILE A 91 17.53 -11.59 41.83
C ILE A 91 17.73 -12.90 42.62
N LYS A 92 18.77 -13.71 42.31
CA LYS A 92 19.16 -14.89 43.10
C LYS A 92 20.27 -14.55 44.08
#